data_AF-A0AAN8W453-F1
#
_entry.id   AF-A0AAN8W453-F1
#
_cell.length_a   1.000
_cell.length_b   1.000
_cell.length_c   1.000
_cell.angle_alpha   90.00
_cell.angle_beta   90.00
_cell.angle_gamma   90.00
#
_symmetry.space_group_name_H-M   'P 1'
#
loop_
_entity.id
_entity.type
_entity.pdbx_description
1 polymer ?
#
loop_
_entity_poly.entity_id
_entity_poly.type
_entity_poly.pdbx_seq_one_letter_code
_entity_poly.pdbx_strand_id
1 'polypeptide(L)'
;MGEKRFAVLLCAEDSEYMKNKYGGYFGVFVGMLAEEGETWDVFKVALGEFPEDEEIEEFDGFVITGSCADAHGNDMWILKLLNLLKKLVSLKKKVLGICFGHQILGRALGGKIGHHIMGIQGHPEYTKDILSHLIDRLIQRNLIKDTYGKKVRTQVEEREPDKEAWKTLCTSFLKGGL
;
A
#
# COMPACT_ATOMS: atom_id res chain seq x y z
N MET A 1 -11.58 -15.80 -19.77
CA MET A 1 -10.86 -14.59 -19.32
C MET A 1 -9.52 -15.06 -18.79
N GLY A 2 -8.41 -14.46 -19.21
CA GLY A 2 -7.10 -14.82 -18.69
C GLY A 2 -7.02 -14.59 -17.19
N GLU A 3 -6.15 -15.34 -16.51
CA GLU A 3 -5.84 -15.15 -15.10
C GLU A 3 -5.30 -13.73 -14.89
N LYS A 4 -5.92 -12.94 -14.00
CA LYS A 4 -5.46 -11.56 -13.75
C LYS A 4 -4.25 -11.60 -12.81
N ARG A 5 -3.27 -10.75 -13.06
CA ARG A 5 -2.02 -10.70 -12.29
C ARG A 5 -1.75 -9.30 -11.76
N PHE A 6 -1.46 -9.19 -10.47
CA PHE A 6 -1.22 -7.92 -9.79
C PHE A 6 0.11 -7.94 -9.03
N ALA A 7 0.70 -6.77 -8.84
CA ALA A 7 1.96 -6.63 -8.10
C ALA A 7 1.81 -5.67 -6.91
N VAL A 8 2.38 -6.05 -5.77
CA VAL A 8 2.54 -5.17 -4.59
C VAL A 8 3.99 -4.70 -4.52
N LEU A 9 4.20 -3.39 -4.68
CA LEU A 9 5.49 -2.71 -4.52
C LEU A 9 5.67 -2.31 -3.05
N LEU A 10 6.33 -3.16 -2.29
CA LEU A 10 6.51 -3.03 -0.85
C LEU A 10 7.60 -1.99 -0.52
N CYS A 11 7.18 -0.84 0.00
CA CYS A 11 8.02 0.32 0.29
C CYS A 11 8.50 0.39 1.74
N ALA A 12 8.29 -0.65 2.54
CA ALA A 12 8.74 -0.74 3.92
C ALA A 12 9.09 -2.19 4.27
N GLU A 13 9.99 -2.37 5.23
CA GLU A 13 10.22 -3.68 5.80
C GLU A 13 9.07 -4.08 6.74
N ASP A 14 8.71 -5.36 6.71
CA ASP A 14 7.73 -5.91 7.63
C ASP A 14 8.30 -5.99 9.05
N SER A 15 7.53 -5.54 10.04
CA SER A 15 7.83 -5.86 11.43
C SER A 15 7.58 -7.34 11.71
N GLU A 16 8.25 -7.91 12.72
CA GLU A 16 8.03 -9.30 13.12
C GLU A 16 6.56 -9.59 13.45
N TYR A 17 5.86 -8.63 14.07
CA TYR A 17 4.43 -8.74 14.33
C TYR A 17 3.63 -8.93 13.03
N MET A 18 3.90 -8.09 12.01
CA MET A 18 3.20 -8.18 10.74
C MET A 18 3.52 -9.49 10.01
N LYS A 19 4.78 -9.93 10.03
CA LYS A 19 5.20 -11.23 9.47
C LYS A 19 4.44 -12.38 10.12
N ASN A 20 4.42 -12.45 11.44
CA ASN A 20 3.82 -13.56 12.17
C ASN A 20 2.30 -13.62 12.06
N LYS A 21 1.63 -12.46 12.03
CA LYS A 21 0.17 -12.40 12.04
C LYS A 21 -0.47 -12.41 10.65
N TYR A 22 0.17 -11.75 9.69
CA TYR A 22 -0.40 -11.49 8.38
C TYR A 22 0.45 -12.02 7.23
N GLY A 23 1.61 -12.63 7.50
CA GLY A 23 2.59 -12.92 6.44
C GLY A 23 3.27 -11.65 5.90
N GLY A 24 3.27 -10.57 6.68
CA GLY A 24 3.77 -9.25 6.29
C GLY A 24 2.68 -8.32 5.74
N TYR A 25 3.07 -7.10 5.35
CA TYR A 25 2.19 -6.14 4.70
C TYR A 25 1.65 -6.67 3.37
N PHE A 26 2.41 -7.50 2.67
CA PHE A 26 1.92 -8.19 1.48
C PHE A 26 0.61 -8.95 1.76
N GLY A 27 0.58 -9.77 2.82
CA GLY A 27 -0.62 -10.51 3.17
C GLY A 27 -1.78 -9.64 3.66
N VAL A 28 -1.51 -8.44 4.21
CA VAL A 28 -2.57 -7.45 4.48
C VAL A 28 -3.21 -6.96 3.18
N PHE A 29 -2.41 -6.59 2.18
CA PHE A 29 -2.91 -6.13 0.89
C PHE A 29 -3.63 -7.23 0.11
N VAL A 30 -3.05 -8.42 0.04
CA VAL A 30 -3.68 -9.59 -0.61
C VAL A 30 -4.98 -9.97 0.09
N GLY A 31 -5.00 -10.01 1.43
CA GLY A 31 -6.21 -10.30 2.19
C GLY A 31 -7.33 -9.27 1.98
N MET A 32 -6.99 -8.03 1.67
CA MET A 32 -7.95 -6.98 1.34
C MET A 32 -8.42 -7.03 -0.13
N LEU A 33 -7.50 -7.26 -1.08
CA LEU A 33 -7.70 -6.94 -2.50
C LEU A 33 -7.88 -8.15 -3.41
N ALA A 34 -7.36 -9.33 -3.04
CA ALA A 34 -7.38 -10.50 -3.91
C ALA A 34 -8.79 -11.09 -4.05
N GLU A 35 -9.12 -11.51 -5.27
CA GLU A 35 -10.29 -12.33 -5.61
C GLU A 35 -9.86 -13.69 -6.17
N GLU A 36 -10.81 -14.61 -6.28
CA GLU A 36 -10.56 -15.97 -6.78
C GLU A 36 -10.11 -15.93 -8.25
N GLY A 37 -9.04 -16.68 -8.57
CA GLY A 37 -8.45 -16.72 -9.92
C GLY A 37 -7.52 -15.54 -10.25
N GLU A 38 -7.04 -14.83 -9.23
CA GLU A 38 -6.00 -13.80 -9.39
C GLU A 38 -4.65 -14.26 -8.82
N THR A 39 -3.58 -13.85 -9.49
CA THR A 39 -2.20 -14.03 -9.03
C THR A 39 -1.64 -12.71 -8.51
N TRP A 40 -0.90 -12.76 -7.41
CA TRP A 40 -0.37 -11.59 -6.73
C TRP A 40 1.11 -11.81 -6.42
N ASP A 41 1.95 -10.92 -6.94
CA ASP A 41 3.39 -10.92 -6.70
C ASP A 41 3.80 -9.77 -5.78
N VAL A 42 4.95 -9.92 -5.12
CA VAL A 42 5.53 -8.91 -4.24
C VAL A 42 6.93 -8.54 -4.69
N PHE A 43 7.20 -7.24 -4.77
CA PHE A 43 8.52 -6.69 -5.02
C PHE A 43 8.92 -5.81 -3.84
N LYS A 44 9.99 -6.18 -3.12
CA LYS A 44 10.51 -5.38 -2.00
C LYS A 44 11.34 -4.23 -2.53
N VAL A 45 10.66 -3.24 -3.11
CA VAL A 45 11.30 -2.08 -3.75
C VAL A 45 12.18 -1.29 -2.78
N ALA A 46 11.82 -1.24 -1.49
CA ALA A 46 12.66 -0.63 -0.46
C ALA A 46 14.02 -1.34 -0.27
N LEU A 47 14.12 -2.62 -0.64
CA LEU A 47 15.34 -3.42 -0.62
C LEU A 47 16.03 -3.51 -2.00
N GLY A 48 15.51 -2.80 -3.00
CA GLY A 48 16.09 -2.82 -4.35
C GLY A 48 15.55 -3.91 -5.27
N GLU A 49 14.56 -4.69 -4.83
CA GLU A 49 13.88 -5.71 -5.63
C GLU A 49 12.74 -5.05 -6.44
N PHE A 50 12.85 -5.04 -7.77
CA PHE A 50 11.89 -4.42 -8.69
C PHE A 50 11.54 -5.44 -9.78
N PRO A 51 10.34 -5.34 -10.40
CA PRO A 51 10.02 -6.13 -11.59
C PRO A 51 10.97 -5.76 -12.72
N GLU A 52 11.36 -6.77 -13.51
CA GLU A 52 12.07 -6.54 -14.76
C GLU A 52 11.13 -5.93 -15.81
N ASP A 53 11.74 -5.35 -16.84
CA ASP A 53 11.03 -4.53 -17.81
C ASP A 53 10.01 -5.33 -18.64
N GLU A 54 10.33 -6.61 -18.90
CA GLU A 54 9.48 -7.57 -19.61
C GLU A 54 8.30 -8.04 -18.74
N GLU A 55 8.52 -8.21 -17.42
CA GLU A 55 7.50 -8.68 -16.49
C GLU A 55 6.39 -7.65 -16.26
N ILE A 56 6.71 -6.35 -16.37
CA ILE A 56 5.75 -5.24 -16.15
C ILE A 56 4.51 -5.38 -17.05
N GLU A 57 4.68 -5.87 -18.28
CA GLU A 57 3.58 -6.00 -19.23
C GLU A 57 2.58 -7.09 -18.83
N GLU A 58 3.01 -8.10 -18.07
CA GLU A 58 2.22 -9.24 -17.63
C GLU A 58 1.25 -8.88 -16.48
N PHE A 59 1.48 -7.76 -15.79
CA PHE A 59 0.64 -7.30 -14.69
C PHE A 59 -0.52 -6.41 -15.16
N ASP A 60 -1.73 -6.66 -14.68
CA ASP A 60 -2.91 -5.83 -14.90
C ASP A 60 -2.90 -4.57 -14.03
N GLY A 61 -2.28 -4.62 -12.86
CA GLY A 61 -2.21 -3.48 -11.94
C GLY A 61 -1.17 -3.60 -10.83
N PHE A 62 -0.88 -2.46 -10.22
CA PHE A 62 0.16 -2.29 -9.21
C PHE A 62 -0.38 -1.59 -7.97
N VAL A 63 0.05 -2.04 -6.80
CA VAL A 63 -0.25 -1.43 -5.50
C VAL A 63 1.06 -0.97 -4.87
N ILE A 64 1.16 0.30 -4.51
CA ILE A 64 2.32 0.88 -3.83
C ILE A 64 1.97 1.07 -2.36
N THR A 65 2.71 0.43 -1.47
CA THR A 65 2.41 0.44 -0.04
C THR A 65 2.82 1.76 0.64
N GLY A 66 2.37 1.93 1.89
CA GLY A 66 2.91 2.95 2.78
C GLY A 66 4.38 2.70 3.13
N SER A 67 5.04 3.75 3.64
CA SER A 67 6.41 3.72 4.16
C SER A 67 6.61 4.80 5.21
N CYS A 68 7.63 4.62 6.06
CA CYS A 68 8.15 5.68 6.94
C CYS A 68 9.19 6.57 6.25
N ALA A 69 9.60 6.23 5.02
CA ALA A 69 10.54 7.03 4.24
C ALA A 69 9.91 8.35 3.76
N ASP A 70 10.76 9.33 3.48
CA ASP A 70 10.32 10.58 2.85
C ASP A 70 10.13 10.38 1.35
N ALA A 71 8.89 10.51 0.85
CA ALA A 71 8.56 10.41 -0.57
C ALA A 71 9.26 11.46 -1.45
N HIS A 72 9.77 12.55 -0.86
CA HIS A 72 10.57 13.56 -1.52
C HIS A 72 12.09 13.32 -1.42
N GLY A 73 12.50 12.30 -0.66
CA GLY A 73 13.89 11.87 -0.51
C GLY A 73 14.52 11.41 -1.83
N ASN A 74 15.85 11.32 -1.84
CA ASN A 74 16.64 10.95 -3.02
C ASN A 74 17.36 9.60 -2.85
N ASP A 75 16.87 8.74 -1.94
CA ASP A 75 17.39 7.38 -1.83
C ASP A 75 17.26 6.66 -3.18
N MET A 76 18.26 5.84 -3.51
CA MET A 76 18.37 5.23 -4.83
C MET A 76 17.13 4.42 -5.23
N TRP A 77 16.53 3.70 -4.27
CA TRP A 77 15.31 2.94 -4.51
C TRP A 77 14.09 3.85 -4.78
N ILE A 78 14.02 5.03 -4.15
CA ILE A 78 12.96 6.02 -4.40
C ILE A 78 13.09 6.58 -5.81
N LEU A 79 14.31 6.93 -6.23
CA LEU A 79 14.57 7.41 -7.59
C LEU A 79 14.25 6.33 -8.64
N LYS A 80 14.61 5.06 -8.37
CA LYS A 80 14.26 3.92 -9.22
C LYS A 80 12.74 3.72 -9.28
N LEU A 81 12.05 3.85 -8.15
CA LEU A 81 10.59 3.77 -8.07
C LEU A 81 9.93 4.90 -8.87
N LEU A 82 10.40 6.15 -8.80
CA LEU A 82 9.89 7.25 -9.62
C LEU A 82 9.97 6.95 -11.13
N ASN A 83 11.05 6.32 -11.58
CA ASN A 83 11.20 5.93 -12.98
C ASN A 83 10.25 4.79 -13.36
N LEU A 84 10.10 3.78 -12.50
CA LEU A 84 9.12 2.72 -12.68
C LEU A 84 7.70 3.31 -12.79
N LEU A 85 7.31 4.21 -11.89
CA LEU A 85 5.96 4.81 -11.90
C LEU A 85 5.67 5.57 -13.19
N LYS A 86 6.64 6.34 -13.71
CA LYS A 86 6.50 6.99 -15.02
C LYS A 86 6.29 5.96 -16.14
N LYS A 87 7.00 4.83 -16.11
CA LYS A 87 6.83 3.73 -17.07
C LYS A 87 5.43 3.11 -16.95
N LEU A 88 4.98 2.76 -15.74
CA LEU A 88 3.65 2.17 -15.51
C LEU A 88 2.52 3.07 -16.05
N VAL A 89 2.64 4.38 -15.83
CA VAL A 89 1.68 5.38 -16.33
C VAL A 89 1.74 5.49 -17.86
N SER A 90 2.92 5.44 -18.46
CA SER A 90 3.06 5.45 -19.93
C SER A 90 2.39 4.23 -20.57
N LEU A 91 2.44 3.07 -19.89
CA LEU A 91 1.79 1.83 -20.27
C LEU A 91 0.31 1.76 -19.86
N LYS A 92 -0.23 2.83 -19.25
CA LYS A 92 -1.61 2.92 -18.73
C LYS A 92 -1.98 1.78 -17.77
N LYS A 93 -1.01 1.25 -17.02
CA LYS A 93 -1.27 0.24 -15.98
C LYS A 93 -2.10 0.87 -14.86
N LYS A 94 -3.00 0.10 -14.24
CA LYS A 94 -3.73 0.56 -13.06
C LYS A 94 -2.76 0.67 -11.88
N VAL A 95 -2.68 1.82 -11.23
CA VAL A 95 -1.78 2.02 -10.07
C VAL A 95 -2.55 2.61 -8.89
N LEU A 96 -2.54 1.88 -7.77
CA LEU A 96 -3.08 2.31 -6.48
C LEU A 96 -1.93 2.64 -5.53
N GLY A 97 -1.85 3.86 -5.02
CA GLY A 97 -0.85 4.27 -4.03
C GLY A 97 -1.47 4.58 -2.67
N ILE A 98 -0.93 3.98 -1.61
CA ILE A 98 -1.39 4.18 -0.23
C ILE A 98 -0.34 4.93 0.58
N CYS A 99 -0.75 6.01 1.28
CA CYS A 99 0.10 6.85 2.12
C CYS A 99 1.35 7.35 1.38
N PHE A 100 2.54 6.80 1.65
CA PHE A 100 3.75 7.05 0.86
C PHE A 100 3.52 6.83 -0.64
N GLY A 101 2.82 5.75 -1.01
CA GLY A 101 2.49 5.44 -2.39
C GLY A 101 1.69 6.55 -3.09
N HIS A 102 0.77 7.21 -2.37
CA HIS A 102 0.03 8.36 -2.89
C HIS A 102 0.97 9.56 -3.11
N GLN A 103 1.86 9.84 -2.15
CA GLN A 103 2.78 10.99 -2.21
C GLN A 103 3.79 10.83 -3.35
N ILE A 104 4.39 9.64 -3.50
CA ILE A 104 5.37 9.38 -4.54
C ILE A 104 4.73 9.35 -5.94
N LEU A 105 3.46 8.91 -6.08
CA LEU A 105 2.71 9.07 -7.32
C LEU A 105 2.51 10.53 -7.68
N GLY A 106 2.10 11.37 -6.70
CA GLY A 106 1.98 12.81 -6.90
C GLY A 106 3.29 13.44 -7.38
N ARG A 107 4.41 13.05 -6.76
CA ARG A 107 5.76 13.46 -7.16
C ARG A 107 6.12 12.99 -8.57
N ALA A 108 5.89 11.72 -8.89
CA ALA A 108 6.25 11.13 -10.18
C ALA A 108 5.52 11.81 -11.35
N LEU A 109 4.27 12.20 -11.13
CA LEU A 109 3.37 12.74 -12.15
C LEU A 109 3.29 14.26 -12.18
N GLY A 110 4.02 14.95 -11.30
CA GLY A 110 3.95 16.41 -11.17
C GLY A 110 2.53 16.90 -10.86
N GLY A 111 1.77 16.13 -10.08
CA GLY A 111 0.38 16.44 -9.70
C GLY A 111 -0.69 16.16 -10.75
N LYS A 112 -0.33 15.63 -11.93
CA LYS A 112 -1.32 15.25 -12.96
C LYS A 112 -1.79 13.81 -12.76
N ILE A 113 -3.05 13.63 -12.37
CA ILE A 113 -3.64 12.30 -12.14
C ILE A 113 -4.61 11.98 -13.29
N GLY A 114 -4.52 10.76 -13.84
CA GLY A 114 -5.43 10.24 -14.87
C GLY A 114 -6.31 9.09 -14.33
N HIS A 115 -7.27 8.62 -15.12
CA HIS A 115 -8.28 7.61 -14.70
C HIS A 115 -7.72 6.22 -14.30
N HIS A 116 -6.45 5.95 -14.57
CA HIS A 116 -5.79 4.70 -14.20
C HIS A 116 -4.92 4.83 -12.93
N ILE A 117 -5.01 5.97 -12.23
CA ILE A 117 -4.24 6.26 -11.02
C ILE A 117 -5.19 6.60 -9.88
N MET A 118 -5.01 5.96 -8.73
CA MET A 118 -5.71 6.28 -7.49
C MET A 118 -4.71 6.41 -6.36
N GLY A 119 -4.86 7.45 -5.55
CA GLY A 119 -4.03 7.68 -4.37
C GLY A 119 -4.90 7.87 -3.13
N ILE A 120 -4.56 7.21 -2.03
CA ILE A 120 -5.26 7.30 -0.75
C ILE A 120 -4.23 7.66 0.33
N GLN A 121 -4.39 8.81 0.98
CA GLN A 121 -3.46 9.24 2.04
C GLN A 121 -3.69 8.49 3.37
N GLY A 122 -4.92 8.03 3.62
CA GLY A 122 -5.23 7.15 4.76
C GLY A 122 -4.73 5.72 4.56
N HIS A 123 -4.99 4.87 5.56
CA HIS A 123 -4.65 3.44 5.53
C HIS A 123 -5.92 2.57 5.55
N PRO A 124 -6.61 2.42 4.40
CA PRO A 124 -7.84 1.61 4.32
C PRO A 124 -7.58 0.12 4.62
N GLU A 125 -6.33 -0.32 4.53
CA GLU A 125 -5.89 -1.68 4.81
C GLU A 125 -5.74 -1.98 6.32
N TYR A 126 -5.79 -0.96 7.19
CA TYR A 126 -5.59 -1.17 8.62
C TYR A 126 -6.81 -1.81 9.30
N THR A 127 -6.52 -2.83 10.10
CA THR A 127 -7.47 -3.49 10.99
C THR A 127 -7.38 -2.89 12.40
N LYS A 128 -8.39 -3.15 13.26
CA LYS A 128 -8.40 -2.70 14.66
C LYS A 128 -7.14 -3.11 15.41
N ASP A 129 -6.67 -4.33 15.19
CA ASP A 129 -5.50 -4.86 15.88
C ASP A 129 -4.17 -4.28 15.35
N ILE A 130 -4.07 -3.94 14.05
CA ILE A 130 -2.94 -3.18 13.51
C ILE A 130 -2.90 -1.81 14.19
N LEU A 131 -4.04 -1.13 14.30
CA LEU A 131 -4.14 0.16 15.00
C LEU A 131 -3.74 0.04 16.48
N SER A 132 -4.25 -0.96 17.19
CA SER A 132 -3.87 -1.21 18.59
C SER A 132 -2.36 -1.47 18.75
N HIS A 133 -1.77 -2.27 17.86
CA HIS A 133 -0.33 -2.53 17.89
C HIS A 133 0.50 -1.26 17.62
N LEU A 134 0.04 -0.38 16.72
CA LEU A 134 0.68 0.91 16.48
C LEU A 134 0.63 1.81 17.70
N ILE A 135 -0.53 1.88 18.39
CA ILE A 135 -0.68 2.64 19.64
C ILE A 135 0.32 2.13 20.69
N ASP A 136 0.41 0.81 20.87
CA ASP A 136 1.33 0.19 21.83
C ASP A 136 2.79 0.55 21.53
N ARG A 137 3.17 0.47 20.26
CA ARG A 137 4.52 0.82 19.82
C ARG A 137 4.84 2.30 20.08
N LEU A 138 3.87 3.20 19.90
CA LEU A 138 4.07 4.63 20.17
C LEU A 138 4.21 4.92 21.67
N ILE A 139 3.44 4.23 22.52
CA ILE A 139 3.57 4.34 23.99
C ILE A 139 4.94 3.80 24.42
N GLN A 140 5.32 2.61 23.98
CA GLN A 140 6.59 1.97 24.34
C GLN A 140 7.82 2.81 23.96
N ARG A 141 7.74 3.55 22.84
CA ARG A 141 8.80 4.45 22.37
C ARG A 141 8.74 5.84 23.02
N ASN A 142 7.85 6.06 23.98
CA ASN A 142 7.61 7.36 24.62
C ASN A 142 7.27 8.50 23.62
N LEU A 143 6.68 8.16 22.47
CA LEU A 143 6.26 9.14 21.47
C LEU A 143 4.87 9.72 21.78
N ILE A 144 4.06 8.99 22.55
CA ILE A 144 2.80 9.47 23.09
C ILE A 144 2.69 9.11 24.58
N LYS A 145 1.89 9.88 25.34
CA LYS A 145 1.61 9.58 26.74
C LYS A 145 0.69 8.36 26.87
N ASP A 146 0.92 7.53 27.88
CA ASP A 146 0.09 6.35 28.18
C ASP A 146 -1.41 6.69 28.34
N THR A 147 -1.71 7.81 29.01
CA THR A 147 -3.09 8.31 29.18
C THR A 147 -3.76 8.64 27.85
N TYR A 148 -2.99 9.18 26.90
CA TYR A 148 -3.48 9.46 25.55
C TYR A 148 -3.68 8.16 24.75
N GLY A 149 -2.71 7.24 24.85
CA GLY A 149 -2.81 5.93 24.19
C GLY A 149 -4.02 5.12 24.63
N LYS A 150 -4.32 5.08 25.93
CA LYS A 150 -5.53 4.43 26.48
C LYS A 150 -6.81 5.05 25.91
N LYS A 151 -6.89 6.39 25.84
CA LYS A 151 -8.03 7.10 25.25
C LYS A 151 -8.23 6.74 23.78
N VAL A 152 -7.16 6.71 22.99
CA VAL A 152 -7.24 6.36 21.57
C VAL A 152 -7.72 4.91 21.40
N ARG A 153 -7.26 3.99 22.25
CA ARG A 153 -7.67 2.58 22.21
C ARG A 153 -9.19 2.42 22.40
N THR A 154 -9.76 3.08 23.41
CA THR A 154 -11.22 3.05 23.64
C THR A 154 -11.99 3.52 22.40
N GLN A 155 -11.51 4.58 21.74
CA GLN A 155 -12.14 5.08 20.51
C GLN A 155 -12.04 4.11 19.33
N VAL A 156 -10.95 3.33 19.23
CA VAL A 156 -10.77 2.29 18.21
C VAL A 156 -11.70 1.11 18.46
N GLU A 157 -11.98 0.77 19.71
CA GLU A 157 -12.92 -0.31 20.06
C GLU A 157 -14.37 0.08 19.77
N GLU A 158 -14.74 1.33 20.05
CA GLU A 158 -16.09 1.87 19.85
C GLU A 158 -16.45 2.12 18.38
N ARG A 159 -15.48 2.11 17.46
CA ARG A 159 -15.69 2.42 16.04
C ARG A 159 -15.29 1.24 15.16
N GLU A 160 -16.16 0.89 14.22
CA GLU A 160 -15.83 -0.04 13.16
C GLU A 160 -15.61 0.76 11.86
N PRO A 161 -14.40 0.78 11.29
CA PRO A 161 -14.22 1.35 9.97
C PRO A 161 -14.96 0.49 8.94
N ASP A 162 -15.61 1.14 7.97
CA ASP A 162 -16.31 0.45 6.88
C ASP A 162 -15.30 -0.13 5.88
N LYS A 163 -14.81 -1.32 6.21
CA LYS A 163 -13.82 -2.03 5.39
C LYS A 163 -14.40 -2.50 4.07
N GLU A 164 -15.69 -2.79 4.01
CA GLU A 164 -16.33 -3.30 2.80
C GLU A 164 -16.44 -2.20 1.75
N ALA A 165 -16.80 -0.97 2.17
CA ALA A 165 -16.78 0.18 1.28
C ALA A 165 -15.38 0.45 0.71
N TRP A 166 -14.33 0.41 1.55
CA TRP A 166 -12.95 0.61 1.10
C TRP A 166 -12.44 -0.51 0.19
N LYS A 167 -12.75 -1.76 0.54
CA LYS A 167 -12.44 -2.92 -0.30
C LYS A 167 -13.09 -2.75 -1.66
N THR A 168 -14.41 -2.51 -1.69
CA THR A 168 -15.19 -2.34 -2.93
C THR A 168 -14.63 -1.21 -3.79
N LEU A 169 -14.28 -0.07 -3.19
CA LEU A 169 -13.69 1.05 -3.91
C LEU A 169 -12.35 0.67 -4.56
N CYS A 170 -11.44 0.07 -3.78
CA CYS A 170 -10.11 -0.30 -4.26
C CYS A 170 -10.17 -1.41 -5.32
N THR A 171 -10.99 -2.45 -5.12
CA THR A 171 -11.12 -3.55 -6.09
C THR A 171 -11.82 -3.07 -7.35
N SER A 172 -12.88 -2.25 -7.26
CA SER A 172 -13.55 -1.69 -8.43
C SER A 172 -12.58 -0.86 -9.28
N PHE A 173 -11.73 -0.05 -8.66
CA PHE A 173 -10.73 0.73 -9.37
C PHE A 173 -9.68 -0.15 -10.08
N LEU A 174 -9.09 -1.11 -9.34
CA LEU A 174 -8.04 -1.98 -9.89
C LEU A 174 -8.56 -2.92 -10.98
N LYS A 175 -9.82 -3.36 -10.87
CA LYS A 175 -10.37 -4.46 -11.68
C LYS A 175 -11.31 -4.01 -12.79
N GLY A 176 -11.52 -2.71 -12.96
CA GLY A 176 -12.21 -2.12 -14.10
C GLY A 176 -13.68 -1.75 -13.89
N GLY A 177 -14.13 -1.63 -12.63
CA GLY A 177 -15.44 -1.08 -12.27
C GLY A 177 -15.50 0.45 -12.23
N LEU A 178 -14.35 1.14 -12.31
CA LEU A 178 -14.22 2.62 -12.29
C LEU A 178 -13.21 3.13 -13.34
#